data_AF-A0A940QK16-F1
#
_entry.id   AF-A0A940QK16-F1
#
_cell.length_a   1.000
_cell.length_b   1.000
_cell.length_c   1.000
_cell.angle_alpha   90.00
_cell.angle_beta   90.00
_cell.angle_gamma   90.00
#
_symmetry.space_group_name_H-M   'P 1'
#
loop_
_entity.id
_entity.type
_entity.pdbx_description
1 polymer ?
#
loop_
_entity_poly.entity_id
_entity_poly.type
_entity_poly.pdbx_seq_one_letter_code
_entity_poly.pdbx_strand_id
1 'polypeptide(L)'
;SLSALLYVILGLIGIPVFTKGGGLWYVFEPTFGYLVGSIPGAFVTGLIAHKEKEPSQARILAAAFAGYAVVYAIGMLHCYIIMNYYLDGDGMKVWPLFVNCFLIFLPKDVVLTVLVSLAAKRILPVAKKYTG
;
A
#
# COMPACT_ATOMS: atom_id res chain seq x y z
N SER A 1 4.27 -9.10 -4.05
CA SER A 1 5.36 -8.10 -4.11
C SER A 1 5.99 -7.93 -5.49
N LEU A 2 6.18 -9.00 -6.28
CA LEU A 2 6.77 -8.90 -7.63
C LEU A 2 6.00 -7.98 -8.59
N SER A 3 4.67 -8.03 -8.57
CA SER A 3 3.80 -7.14 -9.35
C SER A 3 3.95 -5.66 -9.00
N ALA A 4 4.03 -5.34 -7.70
CA ALA A 4 4.25 -3.97 -7.23
C ALA A 4 5.63 -3.43 -7.65
N LEU A 5 6.66 -4.28 -7.60
CA LEU A 5 8.01 -3.93 -8.04
C LEU A 5 8.03 -3.61 -9.55
N LEU A 6 7.42 -4.49 -10.37
CA LEU A 6 7.32 -4.27 -11.82
C LEU A 6 6.56 -2.99 -12.15
N TYR A 7 5.47 -2.71 -11.45
CA TYR A 7 4.70 -1.48 -11.63
C TYR A 7 5.54 -0.22 -11.35
N VAL A 8 6.33 -0.24 -10.27
CA VAL A 8 7.24 0.87 -9.93
C VAL A 8 8.35 1.04 -10.97
N ILE A 9 8.97 -0.05 -11.42
CA ILE A 9 10.03 -0.02 -12.44
C ILE A 9 9.50 0.52 -13.77
N LEU A 10 8.36 0.02 -14.24
CA LEU A 10 7.75 0.47 -15.49
C LEU A 10 7.39 1.96 -15.46
N GLY A 11 6.86 2.44 -14.33
CA GLY A 11 6.58 3.86 -14.14
C GLY A 11 7.84 4.73 -14.09
N LEU A 12 8.93 4.25 -13.47
CA LEU A 12 10.21 4.97 -13.41
C LEU A 12 10.93 5.03 -14.77
N ILE A 13 10.81 4.01 -15.61
CA ILE A 13 11.38 3.97 -16.97
C ILE A 13 10.67 4.97 -17.91
N GLY A 14 9.55 5.56 -17.50
CA GLY A 14 8.87 6.62 -18.24
C GLY A 14 7.55 6.19 -18.89
N ILE A 15 7.11 4.96 -18.65
CA ILE A 15 5.78 4.54 -19.10
C ILE A 15 4.74 5.29 -18.23
N PRO A 16 3.73 5.96 -18.83
CA PRO A 16 2.73 6.74 -18.10
C PRO A 16 1.69 5.86 -17.39
N VAL A 17 2.16 4.93 -16.57
CA VAL A 17 1.31 4.11 -15.69
C VAL A 17 0.92 4.85 -14.40
N PHE A 18 1.65 5.90 -14.04
CA PHE A 18 1.34 6.73 -12.87
C PHE A 18 0.36 7.87 -13.22
N THR A 19 -0.43 8.28 -12.22
CA THR A 19 -1.57 9.22 -12.37
C THR A 19 -1.17 10.59 -12.92
N LYS A 20 0.08 11.04 -12.75
CA LYS A 20 0.61 12.31 -13.30
C LYS A 20 1.66 12.13 -14.41
N GLY A 21 1.74 10.94 -15.02
CA GLY A 21 2.76 10.60 -16.01
C GLY A 21 3.92 9.80 -15.40
N GLY A 22 4.70 9.14 -16.27
CA GLY A 22 5.85 8.32 -15.88
C GLY A 22 7.15 9.14 -15.81
N GLY A 23 8.19 8.54 -15.22
CA GLY A 23 9.56 9.05 -15.24
C GLY A 23 10.18 9.18 -13.86
N LEU A 24 11.51 9.35 -13.85
CA LEU A 24 12.31 9.48 -12.62
C LEU A 24 11.89 10.67 -11.75
N TRP A 25 11.28 11.71 -12.33
CA TRP A 25 10.76 12.86 -11.58
C TRP A 25 9.60 12.49 -10.63
N TYR A 26 8.89 11.40 -10.89
CA TYR A 26 7.78 10.94 -10.05
C TYR A 26 8.24 10.52 -8.64
N VAL A 27 9.54 10.32 -8.42
CA VAL A 27 10.11 10.07 -7.08
C VAL A 27 9.90 11.27 -6.14
N PHE A 28 9.80 12.48 -6.69
CA PHE A 28 9.50 13.71 -5.95
C PHE A 28 8.00 13.92 -5.69
N GLU A 29 7.15 12.99 -6.14
CA GLU A 29 5.72 13.04 -5.86
C GLU A 29 5.45 12.53 -4.43
N PRO A 30 4.71 13.26 -3.57
CA PRO A 30 4.44 12.81 -2.19
C PRO A 30 3.74 11.45 -2.12
N THR A 31 2.94 11.10 -3.14
CA THR A 31 2.25 9.82 -3.22
C THR A 31 3.17 8.64 -3.57
N PHE A 32 4.38 8.89 -4.09
CA PHE A 32 5.31 7.84 -4.49
C PHE A 32 5.77 6.98 -3.30
N GLY A 33 5.89 7.57 -2.11
CA GLY A 33 6.24 6.84 -0.90
C GLY A 33 5.29 5.70 -0.56
N TYR A 34 4.00 5.83 -0.88
CA TYR A 34 3.01 4.77 -0.66
C TYR A 34 3.21 3.60 -1.64
N LEU A 35 3.68 3.86 -2.86
CA LEU A 35 4.05 2.80 -3.80
C LEU A 35 5.26 2.02 -3.29
N VAL A 36 6.31 2.72 -2.87
CA VAL A 36 7.52 2.08 -2.33
C VAL A 36 7.19 1.31 -1.06
N GLY A 37 6.39 1.89 -0.16
CA GLY A 37 5.91 1.25 1.07
C GLY A 37 5.06 0.01 0.83
N SER A 38 4.39 -0.09 -0.32
CA SER A 38 3.60 -1.28 -0.69
C SER A 38 4.45 -2.54 -0.88
N ILE A 39 5.74 -2.40 -1.21
CA ILE A 39 6.66 -3.53 -1.37
C ILE A 39 6.93 -4.24 -0.02
N PRO A 40 7.46 -3.56 1.02
CA PRO A 40 7.63 -4.16 2.33
C PRO A 40 6.29 -4.42 3.02
N GLY A 41 5.26 -3.59 2.79
CA GLY A 41 3.91 -3.84 3.32
C GLY A 41 3.32 -5.17 2.84
N ALA A 42 3.37 -5.45 1.53
CA ALA A 42 2.91 -6.71 0.98
C ALA A 42 3.77 -7.91 1.44
N PHE A 43 5.07 -7.70 1.65
CA PHE A 43 5.95 -8.73 2.20
C PHE A 43 5.58 -9.09 3.64
N VAL A 44 5.37 -8.09 4.51
CA VAL A 44 4.95 -8.29 5.90
C VAL A 44 3.57 -8.94 5.98
N THR A 45 2.60 -8.48 5.18
CA THR A 45 1.28 -9.11 5.10
C THR A 45 1.38 -10.57 4.66
N GLY A 46 2.16 -10.86 3.61
CA GLY A 46 2.37 -12.22 3.12
C GLY A 46 3.03 -13.12 4.17
N LEU A 47 4.04 -12.61 4.88
CA LEU A 47 4.75 -13.33 5.94
C LEU A 47 3.80 -13.72 7.10
N ILE A 48 2.95 -12.79 7.53
CA ILE A 48 2.01 -13.03 8.65
C ILE A 48 0.87 -13.97 8.21
N ALA A 49 0.39 -13.81 6.98
CA ALA A 49 -0.70 -14.60 6.42
C ALA A 49 -0.30 -16.05 6.09
N HIS A 50 0.91 -16.29 5.57
CA HIS A 50 1.38 -17.63 5.18
C HIS A 50 2.06 -18.44 6.30
N LYS A 51 2.24 -17.86 7.50
CA LYS A 51 2.90 -18.54 8.61
C LYS A 51 2.12 -19.75 9.14
N GLU A 52 0.84 -19.91 8.79
CA GLU A 52 0.03 -21.11 9.07
C GLU A 52 -0.73 -21.58 7.83
N LYS A 53 -0.96 -22.91 7.72
CA LYS A 53 -1.67 -23.53 6.59
C LYS A 53 -3.16 -23.15 6.52
N GLU A 54 -3.77 -22.78 7.64
CA GLU A 54 -5.17 -22.33 7.74
C GLU A 54 -5.26 -21.03 8.55
N PRO A 55 -4.94 -19.87 7.96
CA PRO A 55 -4.99 -18.61 8.67
C PRO A 55 -6.44 -18.25 9.02
N SER A 56 -6.72 -18.08 10.32
CA SER A 56 -8.00 -17.54 10.80
C SER A 56 -8.29 -16.17 10.20
N GLN A 57 -9.57 -15.83 10.00
CA GLN A 57 -9.97 -14.53 9.45
C GLN A 57 -9.39 -13.35 10.24
N ALA A 58 -9.30 -13.47 11.57
CA ALA A 58 -8.73 -12.44 12.42
C ALA A 58 -7.23 -12.22 12.12
N ARG A 59 -6.51 -13.29 11.76
CA ARG A 59 -5.09 -13.22 11.38
C ARG A 59 -4.89 -12.60 10.00
N ILE A 60 -5.77 -12.92 9.04
CA ILE A 60 -5.76 -12.26 7.72
C ILE A 60 -6.01 -10.76 7.90
N LEU A 61 -6.97 -10.38 8.76
CA LEU A 61 -7.23 -8.99 9.09
C LEU A 61 -6.00 -8.33 9.75
N ALA A 62 -5.41 -8.97 10.76
CA ALA A 62 -4.21 -8.48 11.44
C ALA A 62 -3.02 -8.33 10.48
N ALA A 63 -2.84 -9.27 9.55
CA ALA A 63 -1.81 -9.21 8.52
C ALA A 63 -2.04 -8.03 7.55
N ALA A 64 -3.29 -7.75 7.19
CA ALA A 64 -3.65 -6.61 6.36
C ALA A 64 -3.38 -5.29 7.09
N PHE A 65 -3.81 -5.15 8.35
CA PHE A 65 -3.52 -3.97 9.17
C PHE A 65 -2.02 -3.75 9.41
N ALA A 66 -1.26 -4.82 9.65
CA ALA A 66 0.20 -4.75 9.77
C ALA A 66 0.84 -4.27 8.46
N GLY A 67 0.37 -4.77 7.31
CA GLY A 67 0.78 -4.29 5.99
C GLY A 67 0.50 -2.81 5.81
N TYR A 68 -0.75 -2.38 6.05
CA TYR A 68 -1.13 -0.97 5.98
C TYR A 68 -0.26 -0.11 6.88
N ALA A 69 0.01 -0.52 8.12
CA ALA A 69 0.88 0.24 9.02
C ALA A 69 2.26 0.51 8.41
N VAL A 70 2.87 -0.49 7.75
CA VAL A 70 4.15 -0.33 7.06
C VAL A 70 4.04 0.60 5.84
N VAL A 71 3.00 0.41 5.02
CA VAL A 71 2.76 1.27 3.84
C VAL A 71 2.58 2.73 4.26
N TYR A 72 1.74 2.98 5.27
CA TYR A 72 1.47 4.30 5.80
C TYR A 72 2.70 4.92 6.45
N ALA A 73 3.49 4.16 7.23
CA ALA A 73 4.71 4.67 7.85
C ALA A 73 5.72 5.17 6.80
N ILE A 74 5.97 4.36 5.76
CA ILE A 74 6.92 4.72 4.69
C ILE A 74 6.36 5.83 3.81
N GLY A 75 5.07 5.74 3.45
CA GLY A 75 4.39 6.75 2.63
C GLY A 75 4.33 8.12 3.28
N MET A 76 3.99 8.17 4.57
CA MET A 76 3.97 9.43 5.34
C MET A 76 5.38 9.99 5.53
N LEU A 77 6.39 9.15 5.78
CA LEU A 77 7.77 9.61 5.93
C LEU A 77 8.30 10.24 4.63
N HIS A 78 8.07 9.59 3.49
CA HIS A 78 8.46 10.14 2.18
C HIS A 78 7.70 11.42 1.84
N CYS A 79 6.38 11.43 2.09
CA CYS A 79 5.52 12.59 1.88
C CYS A 79 5.99 13.79 2.73
N TYR A 80 6.32 13.55 4.00
CA TYR A 80 6.84 14.56 4.92
C TYR A 80 8.18 15.13 4.43
N ILE A 81 9.11 14.28 4.00
CA ILE A 81 10.41 14.71 3.48
C ILE A 81 10.23 15.57 2.23
N ILE A 82 9.47 15.10 1.24
CA ILE A 82 9.24 15.85 -0.01
C ILE A 82 8.56 17.19 0.26
N MET A 83 7.50 17.20 1.08
CA MET A 83 6.75 18.42 1.37
C MET A 83 7.53 19.43 2.23
N ASN A 84 8.42 18.97 3.13
CA ASN A 84 9.16 19.86 4.02
C ASN A 84 10.51 20.32 3.45
N TYR A 85 11.12 19.55 2.54
CA TYR A 85 12.45 19.84 1.98
C TYR A 85 12.44 20.34 0.53
N TYR A 86 11.40 20.03 -0.26
CA TYR A 86 11.40 20.27 -1.72
C TYR A 86 10.34 21.28 -2.18
N LEU A 87 9.25 21.42 -1.43
CA LEU A 87 8.20 22.39 -1.67
C LEU A 87 8.23 23.38 -0.50
N ASP A 88 8.95 24.50 -0.63
CA ASP A 88 9.01 25.61 0.36
C ASP A 88 7.61 26.19 0.65
N GLY A 89 6.78 25.47 1.40
CA GLY A 89 5.40 25.82 1.70
C GLY A 89 5.13 25.60 3.18
N ASP A 90 5.26 26.69 3.95
CA ASP A 90 4.84 26.86 5.35
C ASP A 90 4.53 25.57 6.10
N GLY A 91 5.58 24.94 6.62
CA GLY A 91 5.57 23.81 7.56
C GLY A 91 4.22 23.13 7.73
N MET A 92 3.80 22.33 6.75
CA MET A 92 2.62 21.50 6.91
C MET A 92 2.88 20.56 8.07
N LYS A 93 2.27 20.86 9.22
CA LYS A 93 2.44 20.09 10.45
C LYS A 93 2.11 18.62 10.14
N VAL A 94 2.82 17.70 10.78
CA VAL A 94 2.53 16.25 10.71
C VAL A 94 1.05 15.92 10.96
N TRP A 95 0.32 16.80 11.67
CA TRP A 95 -1.09 16.66 11.99
C TRP A 95 -2.04 16.67 10.79
N PRO A 96 -2.15 17.73 9.96
CA PRO A 96 -2.97 17.70 8.74
C PRO A 96 -2.55 16.64 7.73
N LEU A 97 -1.25 16.31 7.65
CA LEU A 97 -0.76 15.22 6.81
C LEU A 97 -1.33 13.87 7.26
N PHE A 98 -1.30 13.60 8.57
CA PHE A 98 -1.88 12.42 9.17
C PHE A 98 -3.40 12.37 8.97
N VAL A 99 -4.11 13.47 9.20
CA VAL A 99 -5.58 13.48 9.04
C VAL A 99 -6.00 13.27 7.58
N ASN A 100 -5.36 13.94 6.62
CA ASN A 100 -5.74 13.80 5.21
C ASN A 100 -5.27 12.48 4.59
N CYS A 101 -4.07 12.00 4.92
CA CYS A 101 -3.54 10.79 4.31
C CYS A 101 -3.92 9.51 5.06
N PHE A 102 -4.08 9.55 6.38
CA PHE A 102 -4.44 8.37 7.17
C PHE A 102 -5.95 8.34 7.43
N LEU A 103 -6.55 9.43 7.92
CA LEU A 103 -7.96 9.39 8.38
C LEU A 103 -8.98 9.31 7.23
N ILE A 104 -8.70 9.91 6.07
CA ILE A 104 -9.58 9.77 4.89
C ILE A 104 -9.40 8.41 4.21
N PHE A 105 -8.19 7.85 4.26
CA PHE A 105 -7.87 6.60 3.58
C PHE A 105 -8.16 5.36 4.43
N LEU A 106 -8.05 5.44 5.75
CA LEU A 106 -8.30 4.30 6.64
C LEU A 106 -9.73 3.72 6.53
N PRO A 107 -10.82 4.52 6.49
CA PRO A 107 -12.17 3.99 6.35
C PRO A 107 -12.34 3.23 5.04
N LYS A 108 -11.80 3.79 3.94
CA LYS A 108 -11.89 3.18 2.62
C LYS A 108 -11.13 1.84 2.59
N ASP A 109 -9.97 1.77 3.24
CA ASP A 109 -9.13 0.57 3.28
C ASP A 109 -9.76 -0.53 4.14
N VAL A 110 -10.40 -0.16 5.25
CA VAL A 110 -11.17 -1.10 6.08
C VAL A 110 -12.33 -1.69 5.29
N VAL A 111 -13.12 -0.84 4.62
CA VAL A 111 -14.25 -1.29 3.79
C VAL A 111 -13.76 -2.22 2.68
N LEU A 112 -12.72 -1.83 1.94
CA LEU A 112 -12.13 -2.68 0.90
C LEU A 112 -11.62 -4.01 1.46
N THR A 113 -10.94 -4.01 2.60
CA THR A 113 -10.41 -5.23 3.22
C THR A 113 -11.51 -6.19 3.61
N VAL A 114 -12.61 -5.69 4.17
CA VAL A 114 -13.79 -6.51 4.51
C VAL A 114 -14.40 -7.10 3.23
N LEU A 115 -14.60 -6.28 2.19
CA LEU A 115 -15.13 -6.75 0.90
C LEU A 115 -14.22 -7.81 0.25
N VAL A 116 -12.90 -7.58 0.25
CA VAL A 116 -11.91 -8.53 -0.27
C VAL A 116 -11.91 -9.82 0.54
N SER A 117 -12.02 -9.76 1.88
CA SER A 117 -12.10 -10.96 2.72
C SER A 117 -13.36 -11.79 2.42
N LEU A 118 -14.50 -11.13 2.20
CA LEU A 118 -15.75 -11.78 1.81
C LEU A 118 -15.67 -12.40 0.40
N ALA A 119 -15.11 -11.67 -0.57
CA ALA A 119 -14.91 -12.17 -1.92
C ALA A 119 -13.89 -13.32 -1.96
N ALA A 120 -12.81 -13.23 -1.18
CA ALA A 120 -11.80 -14.27 -1.06
C ALA A 120 -12.40 -15.59 -0.59
N LYS A 121 -13.31 -15.57 0.39
CA LYS A 121 -14.06 -16.79 0.80
C LYS A 121 -14.83 -17.45 -0.35
N ARG A 122 -15.27 -16.67 -1.34
CA ARG A 122 -16.05 -17.15 -2.50
C ARG A 122 -15.16 -17.60 -3.67
N ILE A 123 -13.97 -17.00 -3.81
CA ILE A 123 -13.01 -17.29 -4.89
C ILE A 123 -12.06 -18.43 -4.51
N LEU A 124 -11.64 -18.54 -3.24
CA LEU A 124 -10.79 -19.63 -2.75
C LEU A 124 -11.30 -21.05 -3.08
N PRO A 125 -12.61 -21.39 -2.93
CA PRO A 125 -13.10 -22.72 -3.31
C PRO A 125 -13.08 -22.94 -4.83
N VAL A 126 -13.17 -21.88 -5.65
CA VAL A 126 -13.09 -21.97 -7.12
C VAL A 126 -11.64 -22.09 -7.58
N ALA A 127 -10.71 -21.34 -6.97
CA ALA A 127 -9.29 -21.40 -7.29
C ALA A 127 -8.68 -22.76 -6.93
N LYS A 128 -9.06 -23.36 -5.78
CA LYS A 128 -8.65 -24.72 -5.40
C LYS A 128 -9.07 -25.80 -6.41
N LYS A 129 -10.08 -25.52 -7.25
CA LYS A 129 -10.56 -26.44 -8.29
C LYS A 129 -9.65 -26.49 -9.53
N TYR A 130 -8.76 -25.51 -9.70
CA TYR A 130 -7.82 -25.43 -10.83
C TYR A 130 -6.35 -25.72 -10.46
N THR A 131 -6.02 -25.73 -9.16
CA THR A 131 -4.69 -26.08 -8.63
C THR A 131 -4.67 -27.41 -7.88
N GLY A 132 -5.72 -28.23 -8.01
CA GLY A 132 -5.78 -29.60 -7.50
C GLY A 132 -5.40 -30.62 -8.56
#